data_AF-E3N5H5-F1
#
_entry.id   AF-E3N5H5-F1
#
_cell.length_a   1.000
_cell.length_b   1.000
_cell.length_c   1.000
_cell.angle_alpha   90.00
_cell.angle_beta   90.00
_cell.angle_gamma   90.00
#
_symmetry.space_group_name_H-M   'P 1'
#
loop_
_entity.id
_entity.type
_entity.pdbx_description
1 polymer ?
#
loop_
_entity_poly.entity_id
_entity_poly.type
_entity_poly.pdbx_seq_one_letter_code
_entity_poly.pdbx_strand_id
1 'polypeptide(L)'
;MYHLVKNFRDKTIPLKLRIDGEDSRVEVVNNYYHGVYVMSREKEKSGNLERVNISDHLVPIDRSRKHHHVWETYWDDKMKGLQSVMEYLSDLFEIKKVTTIFVSTDTMKFLNVLKERQGNDYELIINQCNGLSEKESHFLLENYPAKILRISGLSSNFPIGKYLQTIDTLCVGSKVSITLDDLLNMNCVELLLSKNRFTSTEIKRILQHWAIGGFPRLKYLSLWVSDLNIEDVFGELTHTRMTEKREYEYV
;
A
#
# COMPACT_ATOMS: atom_id res chain seq x y z
N MET A 1 -20.32 -37.34 18.11
CA MET A 1 -19.72 -37.07 16.77
C MET A 1 -18.90 -35.80 16.92
N TYR A 2 -17.60 -35.82 16.58
CA TYR A 2 -16.73 -34.65 16.64
C TYR A 2 -16.35 -34.25 15.22
N HIS A 3 -16.50 -32.96 14.91
CA HIS A 3 -16.07 -32.40 13.63
C HIS A 3 -14.80 -31.57 13.88
N LEU A 4 -13.69 -31.99 13.26
CA LEU A 4 -12.46 -31.21 13.23
C LEU A 4 -12.43 -30.47 11.88
N VAL A 5 -12.58 -29.15 11.92
CA VAL A 5 -12.51 -28.31 10.73
C VAL A 5 -11.16 -27.61 10.73
N LYS A 6 -10.36 -27.80 9.67
CA LYS A 6 -9.00 -27.23 9.53
C LYS A 6 -9.00 -25.70 9.67
N ASN A 7 -10.01 -25.04 9.11
CA ASN A 7 -10.25 -23.61 9.26
C ASN A 7 -11.77 -23.36 9.17
N PHE A 8 -12.36 -22.73 10.19
CA PHE A 8 -13.74 -22.28 10.16
C PHE A 8 -13.74 -20.77 9.93
N ARG A 9 -14.10 -20.36 8.72
CA ARG A 9 -14.09 -18.95 8.30
C ARG A 9 -15.49 -18.52 7.88
N ASP A 10 -15.93 -17.37 8.40
CA ASP A 10 -17.05 -16.63 7.83
C ASP A 10 -16.61 -15.95 6.53
N LYS A 11 -17.16 -16.40 5.40
CA LYS A 11 -16.84 -15.87 4.07
C LYS A 11 -17.42 -14.48 3.82
N THR A 12 -18.32 -14.00 4.67
CA THR A 12 -18.85 -12.63 4.59
C THR A 12 -17.82 -11.58 5.04
N ILE A 13 -16.83 -11.99 5.84
CA ILE A 13 -15.75 -11.11 6.28
C ILE A 13 -14.58 -11.22 5.28
N PRO A 14 -14.26 -10.14 4.53
CA PRO A 14 -13.13 -10.13 3.63
C PRO A 14 -11.84 -10.19 4.46
N LEU A 15 -10.96 -11.12 4.09
CA LEU A 15 -9.59 -11.18 4.60
C LEU A 15 -8.65 -10.64 3.52
N LYS A 16 -7.69 -9.84 3.95
CA LYS A 16 -6.64 -9.28 3.12
C LYS A 16 -5.31 -9.90 3.54
N LEU A 17 -4.46 -10.21 2.57
CA LEU A 17 -3.09 -10.64 2.82
C LEU A 17 -2.17 -9.45 2.59
N ARG A 18 -1.42 -9.04 3.61
CA ARG A 18 -0.49 -7.91 3.58
C ARG A 18 0.93 -8.41 3.82
N ILE A 19 1.88 -7.77 3.17
CA ILE A 19 3.30 -8.00 3.42
C ILE A 19 3.90 -6.72 4.00
N ASP A 20 4.55 -6.85 5.14
CA ASP A 20 5.27 -5.78 5.78
C ASP A 20 6.77 -6.04 5.67
N GLY A 21 7.40 -5.34 4.73
CA GLY A 21 8.81 -5.51 4.44
C GLY A 21 9.74 -4.87 5.45
N GLU A 22 9.27 -3.90 6.23
CA GLU A 22 10.06 -3.27 7.30
C GLU A 22 10.28 -4.28 8.43
N ASP A 23 9.20 -4.92 8.88
CA ASP A 23 9.22 -5.90 9.97
C ASP A 23 9.50 -7.34 9.48
N SER A 24 9.62 -7.55 8.17
CA SER A 24 9.75 -8.88 7.55
C SER A 24 8.63 -9.84 8.02
N ARG A 25 7.37 -9.45 7.85
CA ARG A 25 6.21 -10.27 8.25
C ARG A 25 5.13 -10.32 7.16
N VAL A 26 4.33 -11.37 7.22
CA VAL A 26 3.11 -11.50 6.43
C VAL A 26 1.91 -11.48 7.36
N GLU A 27 0.87 -10.73 6.99
CA GLU A 27 -0.29 -10.49 7.83
C GLU A 27 -1.57 -10.89 7.13
N VAL A 28 -2.47 -11.52 7.88
CA VAL A 28 -3.87 -11.68 7.49
C VAL A 28 -4.67 -10.64 8.25
N VAL A 29 -5.38 -9.78 7.52
CA VAL A 29 -6.02 -8.58 8.05
C VAL A 29 -7.53 -8.57 7.77
N ASN A 30 -8.29 -8.17 8.78
CA ASN A 30 -9.69 -7.75 8.73
C ASN A 30 -9.87 -6.52 9.65
N ASN A 31 -10.84 -6.52 10.57
CA ASN A 31 -10.94 -5.55 11.67
C ASN A 31 -9.77 -5.65 12.67
N TYR A 32 -9.04 -6.76 12.65
CA TYR A 32 -7.83 -7.05 13.40
C TYR A 32 -6.76 -7.59 12.43
N TYR A 33 -5.53 -7.75 12.89
CA TYR A 33 -4.49 -8.41 12.12
C TYR A 33 -3.91 -9.61 12.89
N HIS A 34 -3.47 -10.61 12.15
CA HIS A 34 -2.60 -11.67 12.65
C HIS A 34 -1.35 -11.72 11.78
N GLY A 35 -0.19 -11.53 12.39
CA GLY A 35 1.10 -11.44 11.70
C GLY A 35 2.00 -12.64 11.97
N VAL A 36 2.66 -13.14 10.93
CA VAL A 36 3.74 -14.13 11.05
C VAL A 36 5.04 -13.47 10.62
N TYR A 37 5.93 -13.27 11.59
CA TYR A 37 7.25 -12.67 11.41
C TYR A 37 8.25 -13.72 10.93
N VAL A 38 9.13 -13.28 10.05
CA VAL A 38 10.21 -14.07 9.47
C VAL A 38 11.53 -13.56 10.05
N MET A 39 11.98 -14.26 11.09
CA MET A 39 13.18 -13.94 11.83
C MET A 39 14.38 -14.72 11.28
N SER A 40 15.58 -14.16 11.42
CA SER A 40 16.81 -14.91 11.14
C SER A 40 16.97 -16.07 12.13
N ARG A 41 17.46 -17.21 11.65
CA ARG A 41 17.82 -18.38 12.47
C ARG A 41 18.74 -18.03 13.64
N GLU A 42 19.65 -17.07 13.45
CA GLU A 42 20.59 -16.62 14.49
C GLU A 42 19.89 -15.97 15.70
N LYS A 43 18.67 -15.48 15.52
CA LYS A 43 17.84 -14.87 16.57
C LYS A 43 16.92 -15.87 17.25
N GLU A 44 17.03 -17.17 16.93
CA GLU A 44 16.26 -18.23 17.57
C GLU A 44 16.48 -18.19 19.08
N LYS A 45 15.39 -18.06 19.84
CA LYS A 45 15.43 -18.01 21.30
C LYS A 45 15.98 -19.34 21.85
N SER A 46 16.76 -19.27 22.92
CA SER A 46 17.30 -20.46 23.57
C SER A 46 16.19 -21.31 24.20
N GLY A 47 16.09 -22.57 23.76
CA GLY A 47 15.09 -23.53 24.23
C GLY A 47 14.61 -24.45 23.10
N ASN A 48 13.90 -25.53 23.46
CA ASN A 48 13.25 -26.41 22.48
C ASN A 48 11.96 -25.75 21.99
N LEU A 49 12.07 -24.88 20.98
CA LEU A 49 10.91 -24.29 20.32
C LEU A 49 10.09 -25.38 19.61
N GLU A 50 8.77 -25.19 19.58
CA GLU A 50 7.89 -25.99 18.73
C GLU A 50 8.32 -25.81 17.27
N ARG A 51 8.16 -26.86 16.45
CA ARG A 51 8.42 -26.79 15.02
C ARG A 51 7.13 -27.05 14.25
N VAL A 52 6.92 -26.28 13.20
CA VAL A 52 5.73 -26.34 12.34
C VAL A 52 6.14 -26.49 10.90
N ASN A 53 5.30 -27.16 10.11
CA ASN A 53 5.47 -27.22 8.67
C ASN A 53 4.81 -25.99 8.03
N ILE A 54 5.60 -25.17 7.33
CA ILE A 54 5.16 -24.02 6.54
C ILE A 54 5.66 -24.23 5.11
N SER A 55 4.74 -24.52 4.19
CA SER A 55 5.03 -24.81 2.77
C SER A 55 6.21 -25.77 2.59
N ASP A 56 6.12 -26.95 3.21
CA ASP A 56 7.12 -28.03 3.21
C ASP A 56 8.43 -27.75 3.98
N HIS A 57 8.48 -26.64 4.74
CA HIS A 57 9.62 -26.31 5.59
C HIS A 57 9.29 -26.53 7.07
N LEU A 58 10.04 -27.41 7.73
CA LEU A 58 9.93 -27.63 9.16
C LEU A 58 10.74 -26.58 9.95
N VAL A 59 10.08 -25.51 10.36
CA VAL A 59 10.72 -24.34 10.99
C VAL A 59 10.33 -24.18 12.46
N PRO A 60 11.24 -23.66 13.32
CA PRO A 60 10.89 -23.30 14.68
C PRO A 60 9.89 -22.14 14.69
N ILE A 61 8.97 -22.16 15.64
CA ILE A 61 7.98 -21.13 15.87
C ILE A 61 7.94 -20.74 17.35
N ASP A 62 7.87 -19.44 17.61
CA ASP A 62 7.50 -18.89 18.91
C ASP A 62 6.11 -18.26 18.81
N ARG A 63 5.18 -18.79 19.61
CA ARG A 63 3.82 -18.29 19.77
C ARG A 63 3.63 -17.60 21.11
N SER A 64 4.61 -16.79 21.51
CA SER A 64 4.64 -16.09 22.80
C SER A 64 3.28 -15.49 23.14
N ARG A 65 2.73 -15.91 24.29
CA ARG A 65 1.42 -15.46 24.77
C ARG A 65 1.37 -13.96 25.10
N LYS A 66 2.51 -13.26 25.11
CA LYS A 66 2.58 -11.81 25.36
C LYS A 66 2.11 -10.97 24.16
N HIS A 67 2.16 -11.53 22.95
CA HIS A 67 1.73 -10.86 21.73
C HIS A 67 0.64 -11.71 21.07
N HIS A 68 -0.61 -11.53 21.53
CA HIS A 68 -1.77 -12.38 21.17
C HIS A 68 -2.11 -12.47 19.67
N HIS A 69 -1.40 -11.72 18.81
CA HIS A 69 -1.68 -11.62 17.37
C HIS A 69 -0.46 -11.91 16.50
N VAL A 70 0.62 -12.43 17.07
CA VAL A 70 1.90 -12.55 16.37
C VAL A 70 2.54 -13.92 16.58
N TRP A 71 3.01 -14.52 15.49
CA TRP A 71 3.93 -15.66 15.51
C TRP A 71 5.28 -15.25 14.98
N GLU A 72 6.35 -15.70 15.61
CA GLU A 72 7.72 -15.56 15.08
C GLU A 72 8.17 -16.91 14.53
N THR A 73 8.62 -16.94 13.28
CA THR A 73 9.19 -18.13 12.64
C THR A 73 10.64 -17.86 12.28
N TYR A 74 11.51 -18.86 12.41
CA TYR A 74 12.95 -18.67 12.28
C TYR A 74 13.50 -19.39 11.05
N TRP A 75 14.18 -18.65 10.17
CA TRP A 75 14.58 -19.09 8.84
C TRP A 75 16.05 -18.78 8.57
N ASP A 76 16.72 -19.69 7.86
CA ASP A 76 18.10 -19.47 7.38
C ASP A 76 18.14 -18.43 6.24
N ASP A 77 17.13 -18.47 5.37
CA ASP A 77 16.90 -17.47 4.32
C ASP A 77 15.56 -16.76 4.57
N LYS A 78 15.63 -15.48 4.93
CA LYS A 78 14.44 -14.65 5.19
C LYS A 78 13.56 -14.47 3.96
N MET A 79 14.13 -14.37 2.76
CA MET A 79 13.33 -14.20 1.54
C MET A 79 12.52 -15.47 1.26
N LYS A 80 13.17 -16.62 1.42
CA LYS A 80 12.49 -17.92 1.34
C LYS A 80 11.43 -18.07 2.43
N GLY A 81 11.71 -17.58 3.64
CA GLY A 81 10.74 -17.56 4.73
C GLY A 81 9.52 -16.70 4.44
N LEU A 82 9.71 -15.47 3.94
CA LEU A 82 8.61 -14.58 3.55
C LEU A 82 7.74 -15.22 2.46
N GLN A 83 8.36 -15.82 1.46
CA GLN A 83 7.64 -16.54 0.41
C GLN A 83 6.81 -17.70 0.97
N SER A 84 7.44 -18.55 1.77
CA SER A 84 6.81 -19.75 2.33
C SER A 84 5.64 -19.38 3.26
N VAL A 85 5.83 -18.38 4.12
CA VAL A 85 4.76 -17.87 5.00
C VAL A 85 3.62 -17.26 4.18
N MET A 86 3.93 -16.48 3.14
CA MET A 86 2.91 -15.93 2.24
C MET A 86 2.09 -17.04 1.57
N GLU A 87 2.75 -18.06 1.02
CA GLU A 87 2.09 -19.20 0.38
C GLU A 87 1.24 -20.00 1.37
N TYR A 88 1.77 -20.28 2.56
CA TYR A 88 1.07 -20.98 3.62
C TYR A 88 -0.20 -20.24 4.06
N LEU A 89 -0.12 -18.93 4.32
CA LEU A 89 -1.28 -18.13 4.71
C LEU A 89 -2.27 -17.97 3.55
N SER A 90 -1.78 -17.89 2.31
CA SER A 90 -2.62 -17.87 1.11
C SER A 90 -3.46 -19.14 0.99
N ASP A 91 -2.85 -20.32 1.16
CA ASP A 91 -3.54 -21.61 1.14
C ASP A 91 -4.50 -21.75 2.33
N LEU A 92 -4.02 -21.49 3.54
CA LEU A 92 -4.78 -21.66 4.77
C LEU A 92 -6.08 -20.85 4.80
N PHE A 93 -6.06 -19.63 4.26
CA PHE A 93 -7.21 -18.71 4.26
C PHE A 93 -7.89 -18.57 2.90
N GLU A 94 -7.49 -19.34 1.88
CA GLU A 94 -7.98 -19.25 0.50
C GLU A 94 -7.83 -17.84 -0.10
N ILE A 95 -6.76 -17.11 0.26
CA ILE A 95 -6.50 -15.74 -0.22
C ILE A 95 -5.59 -15.80 -1.45
N LYS A 96 -6.11 -15.36 -2.60
CA LYS A 96 -5.39 -15.49 -3.88
C LYS A 96 -4.30 -14.44 -4.09
N LYS A 97 -4.51 -13.21 -3.60
CA LYS A 97 -3.66 -12.05 -3.89
C LYS A 97 -3.22 -11.35 -2.60
N VAL A 98 -1.99 -10.86 -2.61
CA VAL A 98 -1.49 -9.89 -1.63
C VAL A 98 -2.11 -8.54 -1.98
N THR A 99 -2.81 -7.92 -1.04
CA THR A 99 -3.51 -6.65 -1.31
C THR A 99 -2.62 -5.45 -1.09
N THR A 100 -1.73 -5.51 -0.10
CA THR A 100 -0.94 -4.37 0.35
C THR A 100 0.48 -4.79 0.68
N ILE A 101 1.46 -3.99 0.25
CA ILE A 101 2.88 -4.25 0.45
C ILE A 101 3.54 -2.99 1.02
N PHE A 102 4.19 -3.12 2.16
CA PHE A 102 5.09 -2.10 2.70
C PHE A 102 6.47 -2.45 2.19
N VAL A 103 6.97 -1.65 1.26
CA VAL A 103 8.26 -1.94 0.63
C VAL A 103 9.41 -1.63 1.58
N SER A 104 10.48 -2.40 1.49
CA SER A 104 11.77 -2.13 2.10
C SER A 104 12.84 -2.57 1.11
N THR A 105 14.10 -2.18 1.33
CA THR A 105 15.22 -2.64 0.51
C THR A 105 15.26 -4.17 0.41
N ASP A 106 14.94 -4.88 1.50
CA ASP A 106 14.92 -6.35 1.54
C ASP A 106 13.76 -6.95 0.74
N THR A 107 12.60 -6.31 0.74
CA THR A 107 11.41 -6.84 0.04
C THR A 107 11.31 -6.43 -1.43
N MET A 108 12.16 -5.54 -1.94
CA MET A 108 12.15 -5.21 -3.38
C MET A 108 12.32 -6.44 -4.27
N LYS A 109 13.18 -7.38 -3.87
CA LYS A 109 13.38 -8.63 -4.63
C LYS A 109 12.12 -9.48 -4.65
N PHE A 110 11.31 -9.40 -3.58
CA PHE A 110 10.05 -10.12 -3.45
C PHE A 110 8.99 -9.62 -4.43
N LEU A 111 9.09 -8.36 -4.88
CA LEU A 111 8.15 -7.81 -5.86
C LEU A 111 8.21 -8.54 -7.21
N ASN A 112 9.33 -9.17 -7.57
CA ASN A 112 9.37 -10.04 -8.76
C ASN A 112 8.44 -11.24 -8.62
N VAL A 113 8.49 -11.91 -7.46
CA VAL A 113 7.61 -13.05 -7.14
C VAL A 113 6.14 -12.62 -7.19
N LEU A 114 5.82 -11.44 -6.65
CA LEU A 114 4.46 -10.91 -6.67
C LEU A 114 4.01 -10.50 -8.07
N LYS A 115 4.90 -9.90 -8.87
CA LYS A 115 4.63 -9.52 -10.26
C LYS A 115 4.27 -10.75 -11.10
N GLU A 116 4.99 -11.87 -10.94
CA GLU A 116 4.66 -13.13 -11.60
C GLU A 116 3.33 -13.73 -11.11
N ARG A 117 3.03 -13.60 -9.82
CA ARG A 117 1.82 -14.16 -9.20
C ARG A 117 0.54 -13.41 -9.54
N GLN A 118 0.56 -12.07 -9.53
CA GLN A 118 -0.64 -11.24 -9.57
C GLN A 118 -0.52 -9.96 -10.40
N GLY A 119 0.58 -9.77 -11.13
CA GLY A 119 0.82 -8.55 -11.90
C GLY A 119 0.94 -7.32 -10.98
N ASN A 120 0.29 -6.22 -11.34
CA ASN A 120 0.31 -4.93 -10.61
C ASN A 120 -0.91 -4.72 -9.69
N ASP A 121 -1.73 -5.75 -9.48
CA ASP A 121 -2.97 -5.64 -8.71
C ASP A 121 -2.69 -5.69 -7.20
N TYR A 122 -2.04 -4.65 -6.69
CA TYR A 122 -1.75 -4.43 -5.27
C TYR A 122 -1.58 -2.94 -4.97
N GLU A 123 -1.66 -2.63 -3.68
CA GLU A 123 -1.28 -1.36 -3.09
C GLU A 123 0.18 -1.41 -2.62
N LEU A 124 0.97 -0.44 -3.06
CA LEU A 124 2.35 -0.27 -2.65
C LEU A 124 2.47 0.92 -1.70
N ILE A 125 3.07 0.69 -0.53
CA ILE A 125 3.25 1.69 0.52
C ILE A 125 4.75 1.97 0.71
N ILE A 126 5.12 3.22 0.49
CA ILE A 126 6.48 3.75 0.67
C ILE A 126 6.49 4.69 1.90
N ASN A 127 6.98 4.19 3.02
CA ASN A 127 7.11 4.94 4.26
C ASN A 127 8.46 5.62 4.43
N GLN A 128 8.49 6.63 5.29
CA GLN A 128 9.71 7.41 5.57
C GLN A 128 10.82 6.57 6.21
N CYS A 129 10.43 5.54 6.96
CA CYS A 129 11.36 4.60 7.60
C CYS A 129 11.97 3.58 6.63
N ASN A 130 11.50 3.49 5.38
CA ASN A 130 11.92 2.45 4.45
C ASN A 130 13.38 2.56 4.00
N GLY A 131 14.04 3.71 4.26
CA GLY A 131 15.46 3.92 3.96
C GLY A 131 15.78 3.96 2.47
N LEU A 132 14.79 4.09 1.59
CA LEU A 132 15.02 4.10 0.14
C LEU A 132 15.70 5.38 -0.30
N SER A 133 16.79 5.25 -1.05
CA SER A 133 17.37 6.36 -1.79
C SER A 133 16.44 6.81 -2.92
N GLU A 134 16.69 8.01 -3.45
CA GLU A 134 15.96 8.52 -4.60
C GLU A 134 16.11 7.61 -5.84
N LYS A 135 17.31 7.06 -6.06
CA LYS A 135 17.59 6.11 -7.15
C LYS A 135 16.79 4.82 -6.98
N GLU A 136 16.73 4.28 -5.77
CA GLU A 136 15.94 3.09 -5.47
C GLU A 136 14.44 3.35 -5.61
N SER A 137 13.98 4.55 -5.23
CA SER A 137 12.60 4.98 -5.40
C SER A 137 12.21 5.07 -6.88
N HIS A 138 13.08 5.65 -7.73
CA HIS A 138 12.90 5.64 -9.17
C HIS A 138 12.84 4.22 -9.73
N PHE A 139 13.83 3.39 -9.39
CA PHE A 139 13.89 2.01 -9.83
C PHE A 139 12.61 1.24 -9.46
N LEU A 140 12.14 1.40 -8.21
CA LEU A 140 10.93 0.76 -7.71
C LEU A 140 9.70 1.13 -8.55
N LEU A 141 9.46 2.43 -8.73
CA LEU A 141 8.28 2.94 -9.43
C LEU A 141 8.29 2.63 -10.94
N GLU A 142 9.47 2.51 -11.54
CA GLU A 142 9.62 2.17 -12.97
C GLU A 142 9.47 0.68 -13.25
N ASN A 143 9.91 -0.20 -12.33
CA ASN A 143 9.96 -1.64 -12.58
C ASN A 143 8.77 -2.42 -11.99
N TYR A 144 8.13 -1.87 -10.96
CA TYR A 144 7.05 -2.50 -10.20
C TYR A 144 5.84 -1.57 -10.10
N PRO A 145 5.17 -1.26 -11.23
CA PRO A 145 3.98 -0.44 -11.22
C PRO A 145 2.93 -1.08 -10.30
N ALA A 146 2.31 -0.26 -9.47
CA ALA A 146 1.23 -0.65 -8.57
C ALA A 146 -0.04 0.08 -8.97
N LYS A 147 -1.20 -0.55 -8.75
CA LYS A 147 -2.49 0.10 -8.99
C LYS A 147 -2.71 1.28 -8.05
N ILE A 148 -2.34 1.09 -6.78
CA ILE A 148 -2.45 2.10 -5.72
C ILE A 148 -1.06 2.35 -5.16
N LEU A 149 -0.68 3.63 -5.05
CA LEU A 149 0.58 4.06 -4.47
C LEU A 149 0.32 5.01 -3.30
N ARG A 150 0.77 4.63 -2.10
CA ARG A 150 0.77 5.50 -0.91
C ARG A 150 2.19 5.83 -0.52
N ILE A 151 2.46 7.11 -0.36
CA ILE A 151 3.79 7.63 -0.13
C ILE A 151 3.75 8.52 1.10
N SER A 152 4.42 8.14 2.16
CA SER A 152 4.69 9.03 3.30
C SER A 152 6.16 9.44 3.40
N GLY A 153 7.05 8.80 2.62
CA GLY A 153 8.49 8.80 2.89
C GLY A 153 9.47 9.24 1.81
N LEU A 154 9.03 9.71 0.64
CA LEU A 154 9.98 10.08 -0.42
C LEU A 154 10.80 11.34 -0.08
N SER A 155 11.95 11.48 -0.76
CA SER A 155 12.78 12.69 -0.72
C SER A 155 11.95 13.93 -1.02
N SER A 156 12.30 15.05 -0.37
CA SER A 156 11.65 16.32 -0.64
C SER A 156 11.82 16.67 -2.12
N ASN A 157 10.72 17.03 -2.77
CA ASN A 157 10.69 17.35 -4.20
C ASN A 157 10.98 16.16 -5.14
N PHE A 158 10.77 14.91 -4.72
CA PHE A 158 10.81 13.78 -5.65
C PHE A 158 9.85 14.01 -6.85
N PRO A 159 10.30 13.87 -8.11
CA PRO A 159 9.46 14.14 -9.28
C PRO A 159 8.47 12.99 -9.52
N ILE A 160 7.21 13.22 -9.13
CA ILE A 160 6.16 12.19 -9.20
C ILE A 160 5.30 12.28 -10.48
N GLY A 161 5.34 13.42 -11.19
CA GLY A 161 4.45 13.72 -12.31
C GLY A 161 4.40 12.62 -13.39
N LYS A 162 5.56 12.06 -13.76
CA LYS A 162 5.67 11.01 -14.79
C LYS A 162 4.90 9.72 -14.48
N TYR A 163 4.57 9.45 -13.22
CA TYR A 163 3.85 8.22 -12.83
C TYR A 163 2.33 8.38 -12.79
N LEU A 164 1.81 9.61 -12.93
CA LEU A 164 0.37 9.90 -12.86
C LEU A 164 -0.43 9.34 -14.05
N GLN A 165 0.25 8.86 -15.08
CA GLN A 165 -0.37 8.22 -16.25
C GLN A 165 -0.68 6.74 -16.03
N THR A 166 0.07 6.07 -15.14
CA THR A 166 0.07 4.61 -15.02
C THR A 166 -0.57 4.12 -13.72
N ILE A 167 -0.81 5.01 -12.77
CA ILE A 167 -1.35 4.71 -11.45
C ILE A 167 -2.84 5.07 -11.39
N ASP A 168 -3.65 4.21 -10.77
CA ASP A 168 -5.08 4.50 -10.55
C ASP A 168 -5.26 5.42 -9.34
N THR A 169 -4.57 5.14 -8.23
CA THR A 169 -4.68 5.96 -7.01
C THR A 169 -3.31 6.38 -6.51
N LEU A 170 -3.09 7.68 -6.36
CA LEU A 170 -1.89 8.23 -5.74
C LEU A 170 -2.24 9.01 -4.48
N CYS A 171 -1.62 8.64 -3.36
CA CYS A 171 -1.77 9.30 -2.07
C CYS A 171 -0.41 9.68 -1.50
N VAL A 172 -0.12 10.99 -1.41
CA VAL A 172 1.17 11.51 -0.96
C VAL A 172 1.02 12.36 0.31
N GLY A 173 1.67 11.88 1.37
CA GLY A 173 1.82 12.50 2.70
C GLY A 173 3.03 13.42 2.83
N SER A 174 3.95 13.42 1.86
CA SER A 174 5.14 14.27 1.78
C SER A 174 5.00 15.33 0.67
N LYS A 175 5.90 16.33 0.66
CA LYS A 175 5.95 17.30 -0.45
C LYS A 175 6.75 16.71 -1.60
N VAL A 176 6.13 16.61 -2.78
CA VAL A 176 6.75 16.09 -4.01
C VAL A 176 6.91 17.18 -5.07
N SER A 177 7.76 16.95 -6.07
CA SER A 177 7.86 17.81 -7.24
C SER A 177 6.80 17.38 -8.26
N ILE A 178 5.91 18.31 -8.56
CA ILE A 178 4.80 18.15 -9.49
C ILE A 178 4.44 19.52 -10.03
N THR A 179 4.21 19.60 -11.33
CA THR A 179 3.79 20.82 -12.02
C THR A 179 2.28 20.83 -12.26
N LEU A 180 1.73 21.99 -12.59
CA LEU A 180 0.35 22.07 -13.05
C LEU A 180 0.15 21.26 -14.34
N ASP A 181 1.13 21.23 -15.24
CA ASP A 181 1.03 20.47 -16.49
C ASP A 181 1.02 18.96 -16.23
N ASP A 182 1.79 18.46 -15.25
CA ASP A 182 1.71 17.05 -14.82
C ASP A 182 0.29 16.69 -14.35
N LEU A 183 -0.34 17.60 -13.59
CA LEU A 183 -1.71 17.43 -13.09
C LEU A 183 -2.75 17.49 -14.20
N LEU A 184 -2.64 18.45 -15.12
CA LEU A 184 -3.59 18.61 -16.22
C LEU A 184 -3.53 17.43 -17.20
N ASN A 185 -2.40 16.74 -17.29
CA ASN A 185 -2.26 15.59 -18.16
C ASN A 185 -2.58 14.26 -17.46
N MET A 186 -2.74 14.20 -16.15
CA MET A 186 -2.87 12.94 -15.40
C MET A 186 -4.02 12.04 -15.86
N ASN A 187 -3.89 10.73 -15.63
CA ASN A 187 -4.91 9.73 -15.98
C ASN A 187 -5.28 8.82 -14.78
N CYS A 188 -5.15 9.36 -13.57
CA CYS A 188 -5.52 8.66 -12.34
C CYS A 188 -7.03 8.73 -12.06
N VAL A 189 -7.49 7.82 -11.21
CA VAL A 189 -8.84 7.77 -10.64
C VAL A 189 -8.92 8.59 -9.36
N GLU A 190 -7.89 8.53 -8.51
CA GLU A 190 -7.84 9.25 -7.25
C GLU A 190 -6.47 9.89 -7.04
N LEU A 191 -6.47 11.17 -6.63
CA LEU A 191 -5.27 11.91 -6.31
C LEU A 191 -5.41 12.65 -4.98
N LEU A 192 -4.49 12.37 -4.06
CA LEU A 192 -4.34 13.07 -2.78
C LEU A 192 -2.91 13.62 -2.63
N LEU A 193 -2.77 14.94 -2.58
CA LEU A 193 -1.49 15.63 -2.35
C LEU A 193 -1.59 16.55 -1.14
N SER A 194 -1.32 15.99 0.04
CA SER A 194 -1.57 16.66 1.33
C SER A 194 -0.59 17.80 1.68
N LYS A 195 0.63 17.79 1.13
CA LYS A 195 1.69 18.76 1.44
C LYS A 195 2.15 19.60 0.25
N ASN A 196 1.51 19.43 -0.91
CA ASN A 196 1.74 20.27 -2.07
C ASN A 196 0.82 21.48 -2.00
N ARG A 197 1.39 22.68 -2.08
CA ARG A 197 0.65 23.94 -1.99
C ARG A 197 0.28 24.43 -3.38
N PHE A 198 -1.00 24.60 -3.64
CA PHE A 198 -1.52 25.16 -4.88
C PHE A 198 -2.13 26.54 -4.64
N THR A 199 -2.09 27.35 -5.69
CA THR A 199 -2.72 28.66 -5.75
C THR A 199 -4.18 28.56 -6.22
N SER A 200 -5.00 29.56 -5.88
CA SER A 200 -6.38 29.66 -6.39
C SER A 200 -6.45 29.61 -7.92
N THR A 201 -5.49 30.24 -8.62
CA THR A 201 -5.41 30.22 -10.09
C THR A 201 -5.15 28.81 -10.65
N GLU A 202 -4.25 28.04 -10.04
CA GLU A 202 -3.98 26.66 -10.45
C GLU A 202 -5.20 25.77 -10.24
N ILE A 203 -5.88 25.91 -9.09
CA ILE A 203 -7.10 25.16 -8.79
C ILE A 203 -8.21 25.52 -9.76
N LYS A 204 -8.40 26.81 -10.07
CA LYS A 204 -9.36 27.25 -11.08
C LYS A 204 -9.12 26.57 -12.42
N ARG A 205 -7.85 26.52 -12.88
CA ARG A 205 -7.48 25.82 -14.13
C ARG A 205 -7.76 24.31 -14.07
N ILE A 206 -7.43 23.65 -12.96
CA ILE A 206 -7.70 22.22 -12.76
C ILE A 206 -9.21 21.94 -12.83
N LEU A 207 -10.03 22.73 -12.14
CA LEU A 207 -11.48 22.55 -12.11
C LEU A 207 -12.14 22.88 -13.46
N GLN A 208 -11.71 23.95 -14.14
CA GLN A 208 -12.18 24.26 -15.49
C GLN A 208 -11.84 23.13 -16.47
N HIS A 209 -10.63 22.58 -16.37
CA HIS A 209 -10.22 21.43 -17.18
C HIS A 209 -11.07 20.18 -16.88
N TRP A 210 -11.36 19.91 -15.61
CA TRP A 210 -12.25 18.82 -15.22
C TRP A 210 -13.67 19.01 -15.78
N ALA A 211 -14.23 20.23 -15.68
CA ALA A 211 -15.59 20.55 -16.08
C ALA A 211 -15.86 20.31 -17.58
N ILE A 212 -14.85 20.47 -18.43
CA ILE A 212 -14.94 20.19 -19.87
C ILE A 212 -14.59 18.74 -20.24
N GLY A 213 -14.46 17.86 -19.24
CA GLY A 213 -14.17 16.43 -19.44
C GLY A 213 -12.68 16.08 -19.56
N GLY A 214 -11.78 16.99 -19.19
CA GLY A 214 -10.33 16.78 -19.29
C GLY A 214 -9.77 15.66 -18.42
N PHE A 215 -10.48 15.28 -17.35
CA PHE A 215 -10.13 14.13 -16.50
C PHE A 215 -11.15 12.99 -16.63
N PRO A 216 -11.04 12.11 -17.64
CA PRO A 216 -12.06 11.11 -17.94
C PRO A 216 -12.24 10.04 -16.86
N ARG A 217 -11.19 9.79 -16.05
CA ARG A 217 -11.19 8.74 -15.02
C ARG A 217 -11.28 9.26 -13.58
N LEU A 218 -11.01 10.55 -13.37
CA LEU A 218 -10.86 11.12 -12.03
C LEU A 218 -12.20 11.13 -11.29
N LYS A 219 -12.21 10.54 -10.10
CA LYS A 219 -13.35 10.45 -9.19
C LYS A 219 -13.11 11.20 -7.88
N TYR A 220 -11.84 11.31 -7.46
CA TYR A 220 -11.48 11.97 -6.21
C TYR A 220 -10.20 12.79 -6.37
N LEU A 221 -10.27 14.06 -5.96
CA LEU A 221 -9.15 14.98 -5.95
C LEU A 221 -9.12 15.70 -4.62
N SER A 222 -7.99 15.63 -3.91
CA SER A 222 -7.79 16.40 -2.69
C SER A 222 -6.40 17.02 -2.67
N LEU A 223 -6.39 18.35 -2.68
CA LEU A 223 -5.22 19.20 -2.77
C LEU A 223 -5.25 20.23 -1.64
N TRP A 224 -4.09 20.66 -1.18
CA TRP A 224 -3.99 21.79 -0.26
C TRP A 224 -3.90 23.10 -1.03
N VAL A 225 -4.73 24.08 -0.66
CA VAL A 225 -4.83 25.37 -1.36
C VAL A 225 -4.65 26.51 -0.37
N SER A 226 -3.76 27.46 -0.70
CA SER A 226 -3.64 28.75 0.01
C SER A 226 -4.70 29.72 -0.50
N ASP A 227 -5.32 30.47 0.41
CA ASP A 227 -6.11 31.67 0.08
C ASP A 227 -7.20 31.44 -0.99
N LEU A 228 -7.94 30.33 -0.83
CA LEU A 228 -8.99 29.91 -1.76
C LEU A 228 -10.15 30.93 -1.78
N ASN A 229 -10.27 31.69 -2.88
CA ASN A 229 -11.45 32.48 -3.16
C ASN A 229 -12.46 31.62 -3.92
N ILE A 230 -13.48 31.13 -3.21
CA ILE A 230 -14.51 30.25 -3.77
C ILE A 230 -15.28 30.94 -4.90
N GLU A 231 -15.56 32.25 -4.80
CA GLU A 231 -16.33 32.96 -5.83
C GLU A 231 -15.55 33.05 -7.15
N ASP A 232 -14.25 33.33 -7.10
CA ASP A 232 -13.41 33.39 -8.30
C ASP A 232 -13.16 32.00 -8.92
N VAL A 233 -12.97 30.99 -8.08
CA VAL A 233 -12.64 29.62 -8.52
C VAL A 233 -13.87 28.91 -9.10
N PHE A 234 -15.04 29.10 -8.49
CA PHE A 234 -16.27 28.40 -8.88
C PHE A 234 -17.28 29.26 -9.64
N GLY A 235 -17.01 30.55 -9.88
CA GLY A 235 -18.00 31.48 -10.45
C GLY A 235 -18.60 31.05 -11.79
N GLU A 236 -17.85 30.34 -12.62
CA GLU A 236 -18.32 29.80 -13.92
C GLU A 236 -18.81 28.34 -13.82
N LEU A 237 -18.62 27.69 -12.67
CA LEU A 237 -18.90 26.28 -12.45
C LEU A 237 -20.19 26.11 -11.64
N THR A 238 -21.11 25.28 -12.13
CA THR A 238 -22.26 24.87 -11.33
C THR A 238 -21.77 24.03 -10.16
N HIS A 239 -21.97 24.50 -8.94
CA HIS A 239 -21.49 23.84 -7.73
C HIS A 239 -22.56 23.86 -6.63
N THR A 240 -22.49 22.90 -5.71
CA THR A 240 -23.31 22.87 -4.51
C THR A 240 -22.41 22.60 -3.32
N ARG A 241 -22.44 23.50 -2.34
CA ARG A 241 -21.70 23.28 -1.10
C ARG A 241 -22.37 22.18 -0.30
N MET A 242 -21.64 21.11 -0.02
CA MET A 242 -22.12 20.07 0.89
C MET A 242 -22.02 20.56 2.34
N THR A 243 -23.11 20.46 3.09
CA THR A 243 -23.20 20.85 4.51
C THR A 243 -22.98 19.66 5.46
N GLU A 244 -23.13 18.44 4.96
CA GLU A 244 -22.87 17.21 5.70
C GLU A 244 -21.38 16.84 5.63
N LYS A 245 -20.80 16.43 6.76
CA LYS A 245 -19.48 15.80 6.76
C LYS A 245 -19.61 14.42 6.11
N ARG A 246 -19.07 14.26 4.90
CA ARG A 246 -18.88 12.96 4.27
C ARG A 246 -17.41 12.59 4.32
N GLU A 247 -17.11 11.38 4.75
CA GLU A 247 -15.77 10.82 4.67
C GLU A 247 -15.70 9.99 3.38
N TYR A 248 -14.67 10.24 2.58
CA TYR A 248 -14.40 9.42 1.41
C TYR A 248 -13.80 8.10 1.89
N GLU A 249 -14.52 7.00 1.69
CA GLU A 249 -13.97 5.67 1.91
C GLU A 249 -13.05 5.34 0.72
N TYR A 250 -11.76 5.22 0.99
CA TYR A 250 -10.77 4.79 -0.01
C TYR A 250 -11.16 3.42 -0.58
N VAL A 251 -11.07 3.28 -1.91
CA VAL A 251 -11.30 2.00 -2.61
C VAL A 251 -10.13 1.03 -2.40
#